data_AF-A0AAN8X6C6-F1
#
_entry.id   AF-A0AAN8X6C6-F1
#
_cell.length_a   1.000
_cell.length_b   1.000
_cell.length_c   1.000
_cell.angle_alpha   90.00
_cell.angle_beta   90.00
_cell.angle_gamma   90.00
#
_symmetry.space_group_name_H-M   'P 1'
#
loop_
_entity.id
_entity.type
_entity.pdbx_description
1 polymer ?
#
loop_
_entity_poly.entity_id
_entity_poly.type
_entity_poly.pdbx_seq_one_letter_code
_entity_poly.pdbx_strand_id
1 'polypeptide(L)'
;MLAFYTQGNFGDGDLLLLLKALRGAFELEQYGETGVTLRNRLMAMLLKNCLDTVEKQYCLFAMIWGWHPSLPFSNIVDKSLMVWCLNLGSAILSIQKDNISWMLSSKMPIIPALISCITSSTSVVRKAAVNCMSKIAYIKGGRLVEDSLSLLVEKILQHSEEILSDD
;
A
#
# COMPACT_ATOMS: atom_id res chain seq x y z
N MET A 1 0.03 17.15 7.23
CA MET A 1 -0.01 16.03 6.27
C MET A 1 -1.33 15.24 6.30
N LEU A 2 -2.06 15.19 7.45
CA LEU A 2 -3.52 14.96 7.47
C LEU A 2 -4.30 15.94 6.56
N ALA A 3 -3.70 17.10 6.26
CA ALA A 3 -4.22 18.10 5.32
C ALA A 3 -4.36 17.61 3.85
N PHE A 4 -3.71 16.50 3.46
CA PHE A 4 -3.92 15.92 2.11
C PHE A 4 -5.29 15.23 1.97
N TYR A 5 -5.89 14.80 3.08
CA TYR A 5 -7.25 14.24 3.09
C TYR A 5 -8.33 15.31 3.23
N THR A 6 -8.05 16.46 3.83
CA THR A 6 -9.04 17.53 4.01
C THR A 6 -9.45 18.26 2.73
N GLN A 7 -8.82 17.96 1.58
CA GLN A 7 -9.21 18.52 0.28
C GLN A 7 -10.03 17.54 -0.58
N GLY A 8 -10.23 16.29 -0.13
CA GLY A 8 -11.14 15.32 -0.76
C GLY A 8 -12.34 15.03 0.15
N ASN A 9 -13.51 14.80 -0.43
CA ASN A 9 -14.80 14.54 0.23
C ASN A 9 -14.87 13.30 1.17
N PHE A 10 -13.76 12.76 1.67
CA PHE A 10 -13.75 11.60 2.56
C PHE A 10 -13.22 12.00 3.93
N GLY A 11 -14.11 12.04 4.92
CA GLY A 11 -13.72 12.22 6.31
C GLY A 11 -13.04 10.96 6.87
N ASP A 12 -12.26 11.11 7.93
CA ASP A 12 -11.59 9.98 8.62
C ASP A 12 -12.57 8.85 9.01
N GLY A 13 -13.83 9.21 9.31
CA GLY A 13 -14.90 8.27 9.61
C GLY A 13 -15.34 7.39 8.43
N ASP A 14 -15.36 7.95 7.22
CA ASP A 14 -15.73 7.22 6.00
C ASP A 14 -14.65 6.21 5.62
N LEU A 15 -13.38 6.62 5.76
CA LEU A 15 -12.24 5.74 5.52
C LEU A 15 -12.22 4.55 6.48
N LEU A 16 -12.48 4.79 7.77
CA LEU A 16 -12.57 3.73 8.77
C LEU A 16 -13.69 2.73 8.44
N LEU A 17 -14.85 3.22 8.00
CA LEU A 17 -15.98 2.38 7.60
C LEU A 17 -15.63 1.52 6.38
N LEU A 18 -14.94 2.09 5.41
CA LEU A 18 -14.47 1.38 4.22
C LEU A 18 -13.46 0.28 4.56
N LEU A 19 -12.50 0.55 5.43
CA LEU A 19 -11.53 -0.46 5.90
C LEU A 19 -12.22 -1.59 6.67
N LYS A 20 -13.22 -1.26 7.50
CA LYS A 20 -14.05 -2.27 8.18
C LYS A 20 -14.85 -3.12 7.18
N ALA A 21 -15.44 -2.50 6.16
CA ALA A 21 -16.19 -3.21 5.13
C ALA A 21 -15.29 -4.13 4.29
N LEU A 22 -14.09 -3.65 3.92
CA LEU A 22 -13.08 -4.48 3.25
C LEU A 22 -12.69 -5.67 4.09
N ARG A 23 -12.35 -5.46 5.37
CA ARG A 23 -12.03 -6.55 6.29
C ARG A 23 -13.18 -7.56 6.38
N GLY A 24 -14.42 -7.10 6.56
CA GLY A 24 -15.58 -7.98 6.57
C GLY A 24 -15.70 -8.81 5.28
N ALA A 25 -15.39 -8.23 4.13
CA ALA A 25 -15.36 -8.97 2.86
C ALA A 25 -14.26 -10.05 2.82
N PHE A 26 -13.08 -9.79 3.40
CA PHE A 26 -12.02 -10.80 3.58
C PHE A 26 -12.44 -11.92 4.53
N GLU A 27 -13.10 -11.59 5.64
CA GLU A 27 -13.64 -12.58 6.57
C GLU A 27 -14.70 -13.46 5.91
N LEU A 28 -15.43 -12.91 4.93
CA LEU A 28 -16.43 -13.67 4.17
C LEU A 28 -15.84 -14.59 3.10
N GLU A 29 -14.54 -14.51 2.79
CA GLU A 29 -13.88 -15.44 1.84
C GLU A 29 -13.93 -16.88 2.31
N GLN A 30 -14.04 -17.11 3.62
CA GLN A 30 -14.27 -18.45 4.18
C GLN A 30 -15.58 -19.09 3.70
N TYR A 31 -16.52 -18.29 3.18
CA TYR A 31 -17.78 -18.75 2.57
C TYR A 31 -17.69 -18.89 1.04
N GLY A 32 -16.48 -18.92 0.49
CA GLY A 32 -16.21 -19.20 -0.91
C GLY A 32 -16.29 -17.97 -1.83
N GLU A 33 -16.77 -18.20 -3.07
CA GLU A 33 -16.70 -17.23 -4.17
C GLU A 33 -17.43 -15.91 -3.90
N THR A 34 -18.47 -15.94 -3.06
CA THR A 34 -19.25 -14.76 -2.67
C THR A 34 -18.38 -13.72 -1.95
N GLY A 35 -17.54 -14.14 -1.01
CA GLY A 35 -16.64 -13.24 -0.27
C GLY A 35 -15.59 -12.60 -1.18
N VAL A 36 -14.98 -13.42 -2.05
CA VAL A 36 -14.00 -12.96 -3.06
C VAL A 36 -14.62 -11.94 -4.00
N THR A 37 -15.83 -12.21 -4.49
CA THR A 37 -16.57 -11.31 -5.40
C THR A 37 -16.92 -9.99 -4.70
N LEU A 38 -17.38 -10.04 -3.46
CA LEU A 38 -17.71 -8.85 -2.68
C LEU A 38 -16.46 -7.99 -2.44
N ARG A 39 -15.34 -8.58 -2.01
CA ARG A 39 -14.06 -7.88 -1.83
C ARG A 39 -13.63 -7.18 -3.12
N ASN A 40 -13.63 -7.92 -4.24
CA ASN A 40 -13.21 -7.38 -5.53
C ASN A 40 -14.12 -6.21 -5.99
N ARG A 41 -15.43 -6.31 -5.77
CA ARG A 41 -16.39 -5.22 -6.07
C ARG A 41 -16.20 -4.00 -5.18
N LEU A 42 -16.03 -4.20 -3.88
CA LEU A 42 -15.77 -3.10 -2.94
C LEU A 42 -14.47 -2.38 -3.28
N MET A 43 -13.40 -3.11 -3.60
CA MET A 43 -12.16 -2.47 -4.02
C MET A 43 -12.30 -1.76 -5.37
N ALA A 44 -12.97 -2.37 -6.35
CA ALA A 44 -13.20 -1.71 -7.63
C ALA A 44 -13.98 -0.39 -7.45
N MET A 45 -14.98 -0.38 -6.56
CA MET A 45 -15.73 0.82 -6.21
C MET A 45 -14.84 1.86 -5.51
N LEU A 46 -14.00 1.45 -4.56
CA LEU A 46 -13.07 2.33 -3.86
C LEU A 46 -12.08 3.00 -4.82
N LEU A 47 -11.40 2.20 -5.63
CA LEU A 47 -10.39 2.68 -6.57
C LEU A 47 -10.98 3.56 -7.67
N LYS A 48 -12.21 3.28 -8.13
CA LYS A 48 -12.83 4.05 -9.22
C LYS A 48 -13.57 5.29 -8.73
N ASN A 49 -14.28 5.19 -7.61
CA ASN A 49 -15.25 6.22 -7.21
C ASN A 49 -14.75 7.09 -6.05
N CYS A 50 -13.82 6.58 -5.22
CA CYS A 50 -13.36 7.28 -4.02
C CYS A 50 -11.90 7.76 -4.17
N LEU A 51 -11.07 7.00 -4.89
CA LEU A 51 -9.64 7.22 -5.07
C LEU A 51 -9.32 7.39 -6.56
N ASP A 52 -9.91 8.43 -7.15
CA ASP A 52 -9.84 8.80 -8.57
C ASP A 52 -8.43 8.96 -9.16
N THR A 53 -7.41 9.11 -8.30
CA THR A 53 -6.01 9.27 -8.70
C THR A 53 -5.15 8.17 -8.09
N VAL A 54 -4.14 7.73 -8.86
CA VAL A 54 -3.13 6.75 -8.39
C VAL A 54 -2.46 7.25 -7.10
N GLU A 55 -2.24 8.55 -6.98
CA GLU A 55 -1.72 9.17 -5.77
C GLU A 55 -2.57 8.89 -4.53
N LYS A 56 -3.88 9.16 -4.59
CA LYS A 56 -4.80 8.86 -3.48
C LYS A 56 -4.86 7.36 -3.18
N GLN A 57 -4.76 6.50 -4.19
CA GLN A 57 -4.74 5.05 -4.01
C GLN A 57 -3.51 4.60 -3.19
N TYR A 58 -2.31 5.09 -3.52
CA TYR A 58 -1.11 4.76 -2.75
C TYR A 58 -1.05 5.41 -1.37
N CYS A 59 -1.68 6.57 -1.18
CA CYS A 59 -1.85 7.13 0.15
C CYS A 59 -2.71 6.20 1.03
N LEU A 60 -3.81 5.65 0.50
CA LEU A 60 -4.59 4.64 1.21
C LEU A 60 -3.75 3.39 1.50
N PHE A 61 -3.03 2.87 0.51
CA PHE A 61 -2.21 1.68 0.71
C PHE A 61 -1.13 1.90 1.76
N ALA A 62 -0.48 3.06 1.79
CA ALA A 62 0.51 3.40 2.82
C ALA A 62 -0.08 3.36 4.23
N MET A 63 -1.34 3.77 4.41
CA MET A 63 -2.03 3.64 5.70
C MET A 63 -2.22 2.17 6.10
N ILE A 64 -2.65 1.33 5.15
CA ILE A 64 -2.82 -0.12 5.37
C ILE A 64 -1.47 -0.79 5.66
N TRP A 65 -0.39 -0.32 5.05
CA TRP A 65 0.97 -0.84 5.23
C TRP A 65 1.64 -0.39 6.54
N GLY A 66 0.94 0.37 7.38
CA GLY A 66 1.39 0.71 8.72
C GLY A 66 1.93 2.13 8.87
N TRP A 67 1.82 2.99 7.84
CA TRP A 67 2.06 4.41 8.01
C TRP A 67 0.83 5.11 8.60
N HIS A 68 0.61 4.90 9.90
CA HIS A 68 -0.37 5.69 10.65
C HIS A 68 0.06 5.91 12.11
N PRO A 69 0.39 7.15 12.52
CA PRO A 69 0.72 7.46 13.91
C PRO A 69 -0.49 7.55 14.84
N SER A 70 -1.72 7.59 14.31
CA SER A 70 -2.91 8.07 15.05
C SER A 70 -4.21 7.27 14.89
N LEU A 71 -4.23 6.11 14.20
CA LEU A 71 -5.47 5.33 14.05
C LEU A 71 -5.31 3.92 14.65
N PRO A 72 -6.29 3.44 15.46
CA PRO A 72 -6.28 2.12 16.08
C PRO A 72 -6.65 1.04 15.06
N PHE A 73 -5.91 0.98 13.96
CA PHE A 73 -6.11 0.00 12.89
C PHE A 73 -5.52 -1.37 13.20
N SER A 74 -4.77 -1.53 14.30
CA SER A 74 -4.14 -2.80 14.69
C SER A 74 -5.13 -3.97 14.66
N ASN A 75 -6.39 -3.69 14.98
CA ASN A 75 -7.42 -4.71 15.01
C ASN A 75 -8.07 -4.90 13.66
N ILE A 76 -8.07 -3.91 12.77
CA ILE A 76 -8.82 -3.90 11.49
C ILE A 76 -7.96 -4.38 10.32
N VAL A 77 -6.67 -4.02 10.31
CA VAL A 77 -5.74 -4.42 9.27
C VAL A 77 -4.97 -5.64 9.76
N ASP A 78 -5.35 -6.80 9.23
CA ASP A 78 -4.59 -8.02 9.44
C ASP A 78 -3.53 -8.22 8.33
N LYS A 79 -2.71 -9.26 8.50
CA LYS A 79 -1.68 -9.63 7.52
C LYS A 79 -2.27 -9.96 6.14
N SER A 80 -3.49 -10.48 6.07
CA SER A 80 -4.12 -10.90 4.81
C SER A 80 -4.50 -9.67 3.97
N LEU A 81 -5.15 -8.69 4.58
CA LEU A 81 -5.47 -7.41 3.95
C LEU A 81 -4.20 -6.67 3.53
N MET A 82 -3.18 -6.66 4.39
CA MET A 82 -1.89 -6.03 4.10
C MET A 82 -1.20 -6.65 2.88
N VAL A 83 -1.05 -7.98 2.85
CA VAL A 83 -0.45 -8.72 1.73
C VAL A 83 -1.24 -8.50 0.45
N TRP A 84 -2.56 -8.52 0.53
CA TRP A 84 -3.40 -8.30 -0.63
C TRP A 84 -3.24 -6.89 -1.20
N CYS A 85 -3.22 -5.85 -0.35
CA CYS A 85 -2.97 -4.48 -0.78
C CYS A 85 -1.55 -4.30 -1.36
N LEU A 86 -0.54 -4.99 -0.83
CA LEU A 86 0.82 -5.00 -1.41
C LEU A 86 0.84 -5.60 -2.82
N ASN A 87 0.13 -6.72 -3.02
CA ASN A 87 0.02 -7.37 -4.33
C ASN A 87 -0.76 -6.52 -5.32
N LEU A 88 -1.88 -5.91 -4.88
CA LEU A 88 -2.66 -4.99 -5.69
C LEU A 88 -1.84 -3.76 -6.09
N GLY A 89 -1.13 -3.14 -5.15
CA GLY A 89 -0.22 -2.03 -5.43
C GLY A 89 0.88 -2.43 -6.41
N SER A 90 1.44 -3.63 -6.31
CA SER A 90 2.42 -4.12 -7.29
C SER A 90 1.83 -4.30 -8.70
N ALA A 91 0.58 -4.76 -8.78
CA ALA A 91 -0.13 -4.92 -10.05
C ALA A 91 -0.44 -3.56 -10.69
N ILE A 92 -0.91 -2.59 -9.91
CA ILE A 92 -1.18 -1.21 -10.37
C ILE A 92 0.10 -0.58 -10.92
N LEU A 93 1.24 -0.70 -10.23
CA LEU A 93 2.54 -0.21 -10.74
C LEU A 93 2.91 -0.83 -12.09
N SER A 94 2.65 -2.12 -12.26
CA SER A 94 3.06 -2.85 -13.47
C SER A 94 2.28 -2.43 -14.72
N ILE A 95 1.08 -1.87 -14.56
CA ILE A 95 0.25 -1.37 -15.67
C ILE A 95 0.32 0.15 -15.85
N GLN A 96 0.96 0.86 -14.91
CA GLN A 96 0.93 2.30 -14.88
C GLN A 96 1.84 2.91 -15.95
N LYS A 97 1.27 3.84 -16.74
CA LYS A 97 1.97 4.51 -17.86
C LYS A 97 2.37 5.95 -17.54
N ASP A 98 1.74 6.56 -16.54
CA ASP A 98 2.00 7.96 -16.19
C ASP A 98 3.31 8.11 -15.39
N ASN A 99 3.83 9.33 -15.36
CA ASN A 99 4.96 9.67 -14.50
C ASN A 99 4.56 9.61 -13.02
N ILE A 100 5.08 8.61 -12.31
CA ILE A 100 4.85 8.36 -10.89
C ILE A 100 6.09 8.64 -10.02
N SER A 101 7.01 9.49 -10.50
CA SER A 101 8.20 9.90 -9.73
C SER A 101 7.90 10.51 -8.36
N TRP A 102 6.71 11.11 -8.19
CA TRP A 102 6.22 11.62 -6.90
C TRP A 102 6.21 10.53 -5.80
N MET A 103 6.05 9.26 -6.16
CA MET A 103 6.06 8.14 -5.18
C MET A 103 7.39 8.02 -4.43
N LEU A 104 8.48 8.51 -5.04
CA LEU A 104 9.82 8.49 -4.48
C LEU A 104 10.13 9.72 -3.63
N SER A 105 9.26 10.74 -3.62
CA SER A 105 9.49 11.93 -2.77
C SER A 105 9.42 11.53 -1.30
N SER A 106 10.36 12.05 -0.51
CA SER A 106 10.36 11.94 0.96
C SER A 106 9.12 12.52 1.63
N LYS A 107 8.33 13.33 0.92
CA LYS A 107 7.05 13.87 1.40
C LYS A 107 5.93 12.83 1.34
N MET A 108 6.12 11.76 0.57
CA MET A 108 5.12 10.70 0.43
C MET A 108 5.31 9.59 1.44
N PRO A 109 4.23 9.06 2.02
CA PRO A 109 4.30 8.05 3.07
C PRO A 109 4.64 6.64 2.55
N ILE A 110 4.86 6.48 1.24
CA ILE A 110 4.88 5.17 0.57
C ILE A 110 6.12 4.36 0.94
N ILE A 111 7.31 4.94 0.77
CA ILE A 111 8.56 4.24 1.06
C ILE A 111 8.67 3.89 2.56
N PRO A 112 8.39 4.82 3.50
CA PRO A 112 8.38 4.48 4.91
C PRO A 112 7.35 3.39 5.28
N ALA A 113 6.15 3.40 4.68
CA ALA A 113 5.16 2.35 4.90
C ALA A 113 5.67 0.98 4.43
N LEU A 114 6.29 0.92 3.25
CA LEU A 114 6.86 -0.31 2.72
C LEU A 114 8.04 -0.81 3.56
N ILE A 115 8.86 0.09 4.14
CA ILE A 115 9.91 -0.29 5.10
C ILE A 115 9.28 -0.98 6.31
N SER A 116 8.17 -0.47 6.84
CA SER A 116 7.43 -1.12 7.94
C SER A 116 6.99 -2.55 7.59
N CYS A 117 6.55 -2.78 6.35
CA CYS A 117 6.19 -4.13 5.89
C CYS A 117 7.42 -5.03 5.67
N ILE A 118 8.53 -4.47 5.19
CA ILE A 118 9.80 -5.19 5.00
C ILE A 118 10.36 -5.69 6.32
N THR A 119 10.21 -4.92 7.40
CA THR A 119 10.63 -5.32 8.75
C THR A 119 9.58 -6.15 9.49
N SER A 120 8.53 -6.64 8.80
CA SER A 120 7.48 -7.45 9.42
C SER A 120 8.03 -8.80 9.89
N SER A 121 7.55 -9.27 11.05
CA SER A 121 7.82 -10.63 11.53
C SER A 121 7.20 -11.72 10.65
N THR A 122 6.26 -11.37 9.76
CA THR A 122 5.60 -12.33 8.87
C THR A 122 6.29 -12.37 7.51
N SER A 123 6.90 -13.51 7.17
CA SER A 123 7.65 -13.68 5.90
C SER A 123 6.81 -13.40 4.65
N VAL A 124 5.51 -13.73 4.65
CA VAL A 124 4.60 -13.43 3.53
C VAL A 124 4.43 -11.91 3.32
N VAL A 125 4.38 -11.13 4.40
CA VAL A 125 4.32 -9.66 4.34
C VAL A 125 5.63 -9.11 3.78
N ARG A 126 6.78 -9.61 4.27
CA ARG A 126 8.11 -9.22 3.76
C ARG A 126 8.23 -9.49 2.26
N LYS A 127 7.86 -10.70 1.81
CA LYS A 127 7.87 -11.10 0.38
C LYS A 127 7.04 -10.17 -0.49
N ALA A 128 5.80 -9.89 -0.07
CA ALA A 128 4.92 -8.99 -0.81
C ALA A 128 5.46 -7.54 -0.84
N ALA A 129 6.06 -7.09 0.25
CA ALA A 129 6.65 -5.75 0.35
C ALA A 129 7.90 -5.59 -0.53
N VAL A 130 8.80 -6.56 -0.53
CA VAL A 130 9.98 -6.59 -1.41
C VAL A 130 9.55 -6.61 -2.88
N ASN A 131 8.54 -7.41 -3.23
CA ASN A 131 8.00 -7.40 -4.59
C ASN A 131 7.47 -6.01 -4.98
N CYS A 132 6.69 -5.36 -4.12
CA CYS A 132 6.18 -4.01 -4.38
C CYS A 132 7.32 -2.98 -4.51
N MET A 133 8.28 -3.03 -3.60
CA MET A 133 9.49 -2.19 -3.61
C MET A 133 10.30 -2.37 -4.90
N SER A 134 10.39 -3.60 -5.41
CA SER A 134 11.07 -3.89 -6.68
C SER A 134 10.41 -3.18 -7.85
N LYS A 135 9.08 -3.06 -7.87
CA LYS A 135 8.34 -2.33 -8.91
C LYS A 135 8.60 -0.82 -8.83
N ILE A 136 8.69 -0.27 -7.63
CA ILE A 136 9.01 1.14 -7.39
C ILE A 136 10.43 1.48 -7.87
N ALA A 137 11.39 0.57 -7.74
CA ALA A 137 12.76 0.79 -8.18
C ALA A 137 12.90 1.05 -9.70
N TYR A 138 11.92 0.61 -10.50
CA TYR A 138 11.90 0.85 -11.96
C TYR A 138 11.26 2.18 -12.36
N ILE A 139 10.79 3.01 -11.42
CA ILE A 139 10.20 4.32 -11.72
C ILE A 139 11.27 5.24 -12.32
N LYS A 140 11.10 5.59 -13.60
CA LYS A 140 12.00 6.49 -14.33
C LYS A 140 11.82 7.93 -13.85
N GLY A 141 12.92 8.68 -13.75
CA GLY A 141 12.91 10.14 -13.51
C GLY A 141 12.99 10.58 -12.05
N GLY A 142 12.75 9.70 -11.06
CA GLY A 142 12.84 10.07 -9.65
C GLY A 142 14.26 10.31 -9.14
N ARG A 143 15.31 9.75 -9.78
CA ARG A 143 16.70 9.79 -9.28
C ARG A 143 17.35 11.18 -9.24
N LEU A 144 16.82 12.15 -9.99
CA LEU A 144 17.41 13.49 -10.12
C LEU A 144 16.79 14.52 -9.17
N VAL A 145 15.82 14.11 -8.34
CA VAL A 145 15.14 15.01 -7.40
C VAL A 145 15.86 14.96 -6.05
N GLU A 146 16.17 16.12 -5.48
CA GLU A 146 16.94 16.27 -4.23
C GLU A 146 16.30 15.55 -3.02
N ASP A 147 14.97 15.40 -3.02
CA ASP A 147 14.21 14.75 -1.95
C ASP A 147 13.79 13.30 -2.28
N SER A 148 14.45 12.70 -3.26
CA SER A 148 14.13 11.35 -3.75
C SER A 148 14.71 10.24 -2.87
N LEU A 149 13.87 9.25 -2.58
CA LEU A 149 14.24 8.04 -1.85
C LEU A 149 14.71 6.90 -2.77
N SER A 150 15.00 7.14 -4.05
CA SER A 150 15.40 6.09 -5.00
C SER A 150 16.64 5.30 -4.57
N LEU A 151 17.66 5.99 -4.03
CA LEU A 151 18.89 5.34 -3.55
C LEU A 151 18.61 4.44 -2.33
N LEU A 152 17.69 4.85 -1.46
CA LEU A 152 17.27 4.05 -0.31
C LEU A 152 16.58 2.76 -0.79
N VAL A 153 15.66 2.89 -1.75
CA VAL A 153 14.96 1.74 -2.37
C VAL A 153 15.97 0.76 -2.97
N GLU A 154 16.95 1.24 -3.72
CA GLU A 154 18.00 0.41 -4.30
C GLU A 154 18.85 -0.29 -3.23
N LYS A 155 19.24 0.43 -2.19
CA LYS A 155 20.05 -0.12 -1.09
C LYS A 155 19.29 -1.21 -0.32
N ILE A 156 18.00 -1.03 -0.09
CA ILE A 156 17.14 -2.04 0.54
C ILE A 156 17.07 -3.30 -0.34
N LEU A 157 16.85 -3.15 -1.65
CA LEU A 157 16.74 -4.29 -2.57
C LEU A 157 18.04 -5.08 -2.72
N GLN A 158 19.21 -4.44 -2.56
CA GLN A 158 20.50 -5.13 -2.50
C GLN A 158 20.59 -6.15 -1.35
N HIS A 159 19.84 -5.95 -0.27
CA HIS A 159 19.79 -6.85 0.89
C HIS A 159 18.48 -7.64 0.91
N SER A 160 17.81 -7.81 -0.24
CA SER A 160 16.54 -8.52 -0.31
C SER A 160 16.65 -9.97 0.11
N GLU A 161 17.76 -10.66 -0.15
CA GLU A 161 17.95 -12.04 0.29
C GLU A 161 17.98 -12.15 1.83
N GLU A 162 18.65 -11.22 2.51
CA GLU A 162 18.69 -11.14 3.99
C GLU A 162 17.32 -10.75 4.58
N ILE A 163 16.58 -9.89 3.90
CA ILE A 163 15.21 -9.53 4.32
C ILE A 163 14.28 -10.74 4.21
N LEU A 164 14.49 -11.58 3.20
CA LEU A 164 13.62 -12.71 2.88
C LEU A 164 14.04 -14.01 3.55
N SER A 165 15.22 -14.08 4.18
CA SER A 165 15.60 -15.22 4.98
C SER A 165 14.63 -15.40 6.15
N ASP A 166 14.23 -16.65 6.38
CA ASP A 166 13.36 -17.05 7.48
C ASP A 166 14.24 -17.21 8.72
N ASP A 167 14.49 -16.10 9.43
CA ASP A 167 14.80 -16.10 10.86
C ASP A 167 13.50 -16.01 11.68
#